data_AF-A0AAW1E3U5-F1
#
_entry.id   AF-A0AAW1E3U5-F1
#
_cell.length_a   1.000
_cell.length_b   1.000
_cell.length_c   1.000
_cell.angle_alpha   90.00
_cell.angle_beta   90.00
_cell.angle_gamma   90.00
#
_symmetry.space_group_name_H-M   'P 1'
#
loop_
_entity.id
_entity.type
_entity.pdbx_description
1 polymer ?
#
loop_
_entity_poly.entity_id
_entity_poly.type
_entity_poly.pdbx_seq_one_letter_code
_entity_poly.pdbx_strand_id
1 'polypeptide(L)'
;MFLLIREKKKKKKKKKKKKKKKKKKKKKKKKKKKKKKKKKKKKKKKKKKKKKKKKKKKKKKKKKKKKKKKKKKKKKKKKKKKKKKKKKKKKKKKKKKKKKRKKKRKKKKRDPEIAQDFKTDLRFQSSAVMALQESSEAYLVGLFEDTNLCAIHAKRVTIMPKDIQLARRIRGERA
;
A
#
# COMPACT_ATOMS: atom_id res chain seq x y z
N MET A 1 28.40 -21.06 104.95
CA MET A 1 29.08 -20.75 103.67
C MET A 1 28.46 -21.39 102.40
N PHE A 2 28.00 -22.65 102.42
CA PHE A 2 27.55 -23.38 101.21
C PHE A 2 26.25 -22.88 100.52
N LEU A 3 25.28 -22.34 101.27
CA LEU A 3 23.99 -21.85 100.74
C LEU A 3 24.14 -20.62 99.81
N LEU A 4 25.03 -19.69 100.16
CA LEU A 4 25.27 -18.45 99.40
C LEU A 4 25.92 -18.74 98.02
N ILE A 5 26.79 -19.75 97.96
CA ILE A 5 27.44 -20.21 96.72
C ILE A 5 26.43 -20.88 95.80
N ARG A 6 25.47 -21.65 96.35
CA ARG A 6 24.40 -22.32 95.60
C ARG A 6 23.41 -21.31 94.99
N GLU A 7 23.05 -20.27 95.72
CA GLU A 7 22.23 -19.13 95.24
C GLU A 7 22.95 -18.31 94.14
N LYS A 8 24.23 -17.95 94.35
CA LYS A 8 25.06 -17.28 93.34
C LYS A 8 25.23 -18.15 92.07
N LYS A 9 25.43 -19.47 92.20
CA LYS A 9 25.46 -20.43 91.07
C LYS A 9 24.10 -20.52 90.35
N LYS A 10 22.97 -20.54 91.08
CA LYS A 10 21.60 -20.49 90.50
C LYS A 10 21.35 -19.18 89.74
N LYS A 11 21.70 -18.01 90.30
CA LYS A 11 21.61 -16.70 89.63
C LYS A 11 22.52 -16.62 88.38
N LYS A 12 23.76 -17.13 88.43
CA LYS A 12 24.66 -17.26 87.24
C LYS A 12 24.04 -18.18 86.17
N LYS A 13 23.46 -19.33 86.54
CA LYS A 13 22.74 -20.24 85.62
C LYS A 13 21.51 -19.56 85.00
N LYS A 14 20.69 -18.83 85.78
CA LYS A 14 19.55 -18.02 85.28
C LYS A 14 20.00 -16.91 84.33
N LYS A 15 21.06 -16.16 84.64
CA LYS A 15 21.67 -15.14 83.74
C LYS A 15 22.21 -15.77 82.45
N LYS A 16 22.91 -16.92 82.51
CA LYS A 16 23.35 -17.68 81.33
C LYS A 16 22.17 -18.17 80.48
N LYS A 17 21.10 -18.70 81.08
CA LYS A 17 19.84 -19.09 80.39
C LYS A 17 19.16 -17.88 79.71
N LYS A 18 19.05 -16.72 80.39
CA LYS A 18 18.52 -15.47 79.81
C LYS A 18 19.38 -14.98 78.63
N LYS A 19 20.72 -14.98 78.75
CA LYS A 19 21.66 -14.65 77.64
C LYS A 19 21.49 -15.62 76.46
N LYS A 20 21.39 -16.95 76.69
CA LYS A 20 21.10 -17.95 75.64
C LYS A 20 19.74 -17.71 74.97
N LYS A 21 18.66 -17.42 75.72
CA LYS A 21 17.34 -17.06 75.17
C LYS A 21 17.39 -15.78 74.32
N LYS A 22 18.08 -14.71 74.78
CA LYS A 22 18.30 -13.47 73.99
C LYS A 22 19.09 -13.74 72.70
N LYS A 23 20.17 -14.54 72.74
CA LYS A 23 20.93 -14.97 71.54
C LYS A 23 20.06 -15.76 70.56
N LYS A 24 19.23 -16.72 71.04
CA LYS A 24 18.26 -17.46 70.20
C LYS A 24 17.22 -16.54 69.56
N LYS A 25 16.65 -15.57 70.30
CA LYS A 25 15.71 -14.56 69.76
C LYS A 25 16.37 -13.67 68.68
N LYS A 26 17.61 -13.18 68.90
CA LYS A 26 18.39 -12.43 67.88
C LYS A 26 18.67 -13.27 66.62
N LYS A 27 19.07 -14.54 66.76
CA LYS A 27 19.25 -15.47 65.61
C LYS A 27 17.93 -15.69 64.84
N LYS A 28 16.80 -15.90 65.52
CA LYS A 28 15.46 -16.01 64.88
C LYS A 28 15.07 -14.72 64.13
N LYS A 29 15.27 -13.53 64.71
CA LYS A 29 15.03 -12.23 64.04
C LYS A 29 15.91 -12.05 62.80
N LYS A 30 17.22 -12.38 62.87
CA LYS A 30 18.14 -12.35 61.70
C LYS A 30 17.68 -13.32 60.60
N LYS A 31 17.29 -14.56 60.92
CA LYS A 31 16.73 -15.54 59.96
C LYS A 31 15.44 -15.02 59.30
N LYS A 32 14.49 -14.44 60.06
CA LYS A 32 13.26 -13.82 59.51
C LYS A 32 13.58 -12.65 58.57
N LYS A 33 14.51 -11.74 58.92
CA LYS A 33 14.96 -10.64 58.05
C LYS A 33 15.61 -11.16 56.74
N LYS A 34 16.48 -12.18 56.81
CA LYS A 34 17.07 -12.83 55.61
C LYS A 34 16.00 -13.47 54.71
N LYS A 35 15.01 -14.19 55.28
CA LYS A 35 13.87 -14.75 54.51
C LYS A 35 13.03 -13.66 53.83
N LYS A 36 12.70 -12.56 54.52
CA LYS A 36 11.98 -11.40 53.93
C LYS A 36 12.78 -10.74 52.78
N LYS A 37 14.10 -10.52 52.93
CA LYS A 37 14.98 -10.01 51.86
C LYS A 37 15.02 -10.96 50.64
N LYS A 38 15.13 -12.27 50.84
CA LYS A 38 15.07 -13.28 49.75
C LYS A 38 13.71 -13.26 49.02
N LYS A 39 12.58 -13.19 49.75
CA LYS A 39 11.23 -13.06 49.14
C LYS A 39 11.08 -11.75 48.32
N LYS A 40 11.55 -10.61 48.82
CA LYS A 40 11.55 -9.32 48.07
C LYS A 40 12.40 -9.41 46.79
N LYS A 41 13.62 -9.98 46.85
CA LYS A 41 14.47 -10.20 45.66
C LYS A 41 13.80 -11.11 44.62
N LYS A 42 13.17 -12.23 45.03
CA LYS A 42 12.40 -13.12 44.13
C LYS A 42 11.22 -12.40 43.47
N LYS A 43 10.43 -11.60 44.21
CA LYS A 43 9.32 -10.79 43.64
C LYS A 43 9.83 -9.75 42.62
N LYS A 44 10.93 -9.02 42.91
CA LYS A 44 11.54 -8.07 41.96
C LYS A 44 12.03 -8.77 40.68
N LYS A 45 12.70 -9.94 40.78
CA LYS A 45 13.12 -10.74 39.60
C LYS A 45 11.92 -11.21 38.76
N LYS A 46 10.84 -11.71 39.37
CA LYS A 46 9.60 -12.08 38.66
C LYS A 46 8.95 -10.89 37.93
N LYS A 47 8.85 -9.71 38.58
CA LYS A 47 8.34 -8.48 37.94
C LYS A 47 9.20 -8.04 36.74
N LYS A 48 10.54 -8.06 36.85
CA LYS A 48 11.46 -7.76 35.73
C LYS A 48 11.29 -8.75 34.56
N LYS A 49 11.20 -10.07 34.82
CA LYS A 49 10.94 -11.08 33.77
C LYS A 49 9.58 -10.87 33.07
N LYS A 50 8.50 -10.57 33.81
CA LYS A 50 7.18 -10.25 33.24
C LYS A 50 7.22 -8.99 32.35
N LYS A 51 7.87 -7.90 32.77
CA LYS A 51 8.06 -6.68 31.95
C LYS A 51 8.85 -6.97 30.66
N LYS A 52 9.96 -7.73 30.73
CA LYS A 52 10.74 -8.14 29.54
C LYS A 52 9.90 -8.98 28.56
N LYS A 53 9.12 -9.97 29.05
CA LYS A 53 8.21 -10.77 28.21
C LYS A 53 7.13 -9.91 27.53
N LYS A 54 6.50 -8.96 28.24
CA LYS A 54 5.53 -8.01 27.66
C LYS A 54 6.15 -7.13 26.56
N LYS A 55 7.35 -6.56 26.79
CA LYS A 55 8.09 -5.78 25.77
C LYS A 55 8.41 -6.62 24.52
N LYS A 56 8.90 -7.86 24.67
CA LYS A 56 9.16 -8.79 23.55
C LYS A 56 7.88 -9.11 22.76
N LYS A 57 6.75 -9.41 23.42
CA LYS A 57 5.45 -9.64 22.76
C LYS A 57 4.97 -8.41 21.98
N LYS A 58 5.07 -7.19 22.54
CA LYS A 58 4.73 -5.93 21.83
C LYS A 58 5.60 -5.71 20.59
N LYS A 59 6.93 -5.92 20.68
CA LYS A 59 7.84 -5.81 19.52
C LYS A 59 7.51 -6.83 18.41
N LYS A 60 7.23 -8.10 18.76
CA LYS A 60 6.82 -9.14 17.79
C LYS A 60 5.50 -8.79 17.09
N LYS A 61 4.48 -8.29 17.83
CA LYS A 61 3.20 -7.84 17.26
C LYS A 61 3.39 -6.65 16.29
N LYS A 62 4.22 -5.64 16.63
CA LYS A 62 4.55 -4.52 15.73
C LYS A 62 5.26 -4.99 14.45
N LYS A 63 6.24 -5.90 14.54
CA LYS A 63 6.91 -6.49 13.35
C LYS A 63 5.94 -7.27 12.45
N LYS A 64 5.04 -8.09 13.02
CA LYS A 64 4.00 -8.81 12.24
C LYS A 64 3.04 -7.84 11.53
N LYS A 65 2.56 -6.78 12.21
CA LYS A 65 1.71 -5.73 11.60
C LYS A 65 2.43 -5.00 10.43
N LYS A 66 3.71 -4.63 10.60
CA LYS A 66 4.52 -4.01 9.51
C LYS A 66 4.68 -4.95 8.30
N LYS A 67 4.99 -6.24 8.51
CA LYS A 67 5.07 -7.24 7.41
C LYS A 67 3.74 -7.42 6.69
N LYS A 68 2.60 -7.50 7.40
CA LYS A 68 1.25 -7.58 6.79
C LYS A 68 0.91 -6.33 5.96
N LYS A 69 1.21 -5.11 6.46
CA LYS A 69 1.01 -3.86 5.70
C LYS A 69 1.87 -3.82 4.42
N LYS A 70 3.14 -4.21 4.48
CA LYS A 70 4.03 -4.30 3.29
C LYS A 70 3.51 -5.32 2.26
N LYS A 71 3.07 -6.52 2.68
CA LYS A 71 2.46 -7.52 1.77
C LYS A 71 1.16 -7.00 1.12
N LYS A 72 0.27 -6.34 1.87
CA LYS A 72 -0.95 -5.72 1.32
C LYS A 72 -0.62 -4.62 0.29
N LYS A 73 0.35 -3.74 0.56
CA LYS A 73 0.80 -2.71 -0.41
C LYS A 73 1.39 -3.34 -1.69
N LYS A 74 2.25 -4.37 -1.59
CA LYS A 74 2.79 -5.09 -2.75
C LYS A 74 1.68 -5.75 -3.58
N LYS A 75 0.70 -6.43 -2.94
CA LYS A 75 -0.46 -7.03 -3.64
C LYS A 75 -1.31 -5.97 -4.36
N LYS A 76 -1.60 -4.82 -3.73
CA LYS A 76 -2.33 -3.70 -4.36
C LYS A 76 -1.57 -3.14 -5.57
N LYS A 77 -0.24 -2.91 -5.46
CA LYS A 77 0.60 -2.46 -6.59
C LYS A 77 0.62 -3.47 -7.75
N LYS A 78 0.77 -4.78 -7.46
CA LYS A 78 0.70 -5.84 -8.49
C LYS A 78 -0.68 -5.90 -9.18
N LYS A 79 -1.78 -5.83 -8.43
CA LYS A 79 -3.15 -5.77 -9.00
C LYS A 79 -3.35 -4.54 -9.89
N LYS A 80 -2.88 -3.35 -9.48
CA LYS A 80 -2.94 -2.12 -10.32
C LYS A 80 -2.13 -2.28 -11.62
N LYS A 81 -0.89 -2.81 -11.56
CA LYS A 81 -0.07 -3.08 -12.76
C LYS A 81 -0.76 -4.08 -13.71
N LYS A 82 -1.34 -5.17 -13.19
CA LYS A 82 -2.12 -6.15 -13.98
C LYS A 82 -3.37 -5.52 -14.62
N LYS A 83 -4.14 -4.69 -13.88
CA LYS A 83 -5.31 -3.96 -14.43
C LYS A 83 -4.90 -3.00 -15.56
N LYS A 84 -3.81 -2.23 -15.39
CA LYS A 84 -3.27 -1.35 -16.44
C LYS A 84 -2.84 -2.15 -17.69
N LYS A 85 -2.10 -3.26 -17.53
CA LYS A 85 -1.72 -4.15 -18.64
C LYS A 85 -2.94 -4.75 -19.35
N LYS A 86 -3.96 -5.23 -18.62
CA LYS A 86 -5.22 -5.72 -19.19
C LYS A 86 -5.98 -4.63 -19.95
N LYS A 87 -6.10 -3.41 -19.41
CA LYS A 87 -6.72 -2.27 -20.10
C LYS A 87 -5.93 -1.90 -21.38
N LYS A 88 -4.59 -1.87 -21.33
CA LYS A 88 -3.74 -1.65 -22.52
C LYS A 88 -3.91 -2.76 -23.57
N LYS A 89 -3.91 -4.04 -23.18
CA LYS A 89 -4.17 -5.18 -24.08
C LYS A 89 -5.59 -5.12 -24.68
N LYS A 90 -6.62 -4.80 -23.89
CA LYS A 90 -8.00 -4.60 -24.37
C LYS A 90 -8.08 -3.40 -25.33
N LYS A 91 -7.43 -2.26 -25.05
CA LYS A 91 -7.35 -1.12 -25.96
C LYS A 91 -6.63 -1.49 -27.27
N LYS A 92 -5.50 -2.20 -27.22
CA LYS A 92 -4.78 -2.69 -28.42
C LYS A 92 -5.63 -3.68 -29.23
N LYS A 93 -6.30 -4.65 -28.59
CA LYS A 93 -7.23 -5.59 -29.25
C LYS A 93 -8.45 -4.88 -29.84
N LYS A 94 -9.05 -3.91 -29.12
CA LYS A 94 -10.15 -3.07 -29.63
C LYS A 94 -9.68 -2.18 -30.79
N LYS A 95 -8.48 -1.60 -30.75
CA LYS A 95 -7.89 -0.84 -31.86
C LYS A 95 -7.60 -1.74 -33.07
N LYS A 96 -7.03 -2.93 -32.89
CA LYS A 96 -6.81 -3.91 -33.98
C LYS A 96 -8.14 -4.44 -34.55
N LYS A 97 -9.12 -4.81 -33.72
CA LYS A 97 -10.47 -5.22 -34.17
C LYS A 97 -11.23 -4.06 -34.82
N LYS A 98 -11.14 -2.82 -34.31
CA LYS A 98 -11.73 -1.64 -34.94
C LYS A 98 -11.01 -1.29 -36.26
N LYS A 99 -9.69 -1.35 -36.36
CA LYS A 99 -8.96 -1.18 -37.62
C LYS A 99 -9.37 -2.25 -38.64
N LYS A 100 -9.47 -3.53 -38.25
CA LYS A 100 -9.93 -4.61 -39.14
C LYS A 100 -11.41 -4.48 -39.54
N ARG A 101 -12.33 -4.18 -38.61
CA ARG A 101 -13.76 -3.99 -38.90
C ARG A 101 -14.03 -2.71 -39.69
N LYS A 102 -13.32 -1.62 -39.40
CA LYS A 102 -13.38 -0.39 -40.19
C LYS A 102 -12.76 -0.60 -41.58
N LYS A 103 -11.61 -1.27 -41.72
CA LYS A 103 -11.10 -1.69 -43.04
C LYS A 103 -12.14 -2.53 -43.78
N LYS A 104 -12.70 -3.58 -43.18
CA LYS A 104 -13.65 -4.45 -43.91
C LYS A 104 -15.01 -3.80 -44.23
N ARG A 105 -15.54 -2.91 -43.38
CA ARG A 105 -16.87 -2.30 -43.57
C ARG A 105 -16.84 -0.93 -44.27
N LYS A 106 -15.72 -0.19 -44.21
CA LYS A 106 -15.56 1.10 -44.91
C LYS A 106 -14.97 0.97 -46.33
N LYS A 107 -14.21 -0.10 -46.62
CA LYS A 107 -13.52 -0.28 -47.91
C LYS A 107 -14.43 -0.53 -49.13
N LYS A 108 -15.75 -0.66 -48.95
CA LYS A 108 -16.63 -1.10 -50.03
C LYS A 108 -17.81 -0.17 -50.34
N LYS A 109 -18.06 0.91 -49.60
CA LYS A 109 -19.35 1.61 -49.71
C LYS A 109 -19.41 3.14 -49.60
N ARG A 110 -18.43 3.87 -49.04
CA ARG A 110 -18.71 5.29 -48.67
C ARG A 110 -18.38 6.33 -49.73
N ASP A 111 -17.31 6.15 -50.50
CA ASP A 111 -16.94 7.14 -51.51
C ASP A 111 -17.85 7.08 -52.76
N PRO A 112 -18.34 5.90 -53.21
CA PRO A 112 -19.36 5.83 -54.26
C PRO A 112 -20.74 6.35 -53.84
N GLU A 113 -21.07 6.30 -52.53
CA GLU A 113 -22.36 6.74 -51.99
C GLU A 113 -22.52 8.26 -52.08
N ILE A 114 -21.48 9.02 -51.76
CA ILE A 114 -21.49 10.49 -51.87
C ILE A 114 -21.56 10.93 -53.34
N ALA A 115 -20.88 10.22 -54.25
CA ALA A 115 -20.89 10.55 -55.66
C ALA A 115 -22.23 10.31 -56.35
N GLN A 116 -23.01 9.36 -55.84
CA GLN A 116 -24.33 9.03 -56.36
C GLN A 116 -25.35 10.15 -56.13
N ASP A 117 -25.13 10.99 -55.12
CA ASP A 117 -25.92 12.20 -54.89
C ASP A 117 -25.66 13.31 -55.94
N PHE A 118 -24.55 13.24 -56.69
CA PHE A 118 -24.19 14.20 -57.74
C PHE A 118 -24.55 13.72 -59.14
N LYS A 119 -24.32 12.44 -59.46
CA LYS A 119 -24.69 11.83 -60.75
C LYS A 119 -24.87 10.32 -60.60
N THR A 120 -25.96 9.77 -61.11
CA THR A 120 -26.20 8.32 -61.15
C THR A 120 -25.27 7.64 -62.17
N ASP A 121 -24.90 6.38 -61.91
CA ASP A 121 -24.08 5.52 -62.77
C ASP A 121 -22.59 5.91 -62.97
N LEU A 122 -21.99 6.57 -61.98
CA LEU A 122 -20.54 6.81 -61.95
C LEU A 122 -19.74 5.52 -61.65
N ARG A 123 -18.83 5.15 -62.56
CA ARG A 123 -17.85 4.08 -62.34
C ARG A 123 -16.52 4.68 -61.86
N PHE A 124 -16.06 4.23 -60.69
CA PHE A 124 -14.80 4.71 -60.11
C PHE A 124 -13.63 3.80 -60.47
N GLN A 125 -12.53 4.39 -60.93
CA GLN A 125 -11.25 3.68 -61.04
C GLN A 125 -10.75 3.30 -59.64
N SER A 126 -10.14 2.11 -59.53
CA SER A 126 -9.60 1.62 -58.25
C SER A 126 -8.51 2.54 -57.67
N SER A 127 -7.69 3.14 -58.53
CA SER A 127 -6.68 4.14 -58.15
C SER A 127 -7.30 5.44 -57.63
N ALA A 128 -8.38 5.93 -58.26
CA ALA A 128 -9.07 7.15 -57.84
C ALA A 128 -9.65 7.00 -56.41
N VAL A 129 -10.28 5.86 -56.11
CA VAL A 129 -10.80 5.58 -54.76
C VAL A 129 -9.65 5.52 -53.73
N MET A 130 -8.51 4.92 -54.11
CA MET A 130 -7.34 4.86 -53.23
C MET A 130 -6.76 6.24 -52.96
N ALA A 131 -6.66 7.10 -53.98
CA ALA A 131 -6.20 8.48 -53.84
C ALA A 131 -7.11 9.32 -52.94
N LEU A 132 -8.43 9.22 -53.11
CA LEU A 132 -9.42 9.88 -52.24
C LEU A 132 -9.29 9.42 -50.79
N GLN A 133 -9.07 8.12 -50.58
CA GLN A 133 -8.87 7.57 -49.25
C GLN A 133 -7.57 8.10 -48.61
N GLU A 134 -6.48 8.16 -49.37
CA GLU A 134 -5.18 8.62 -48.87
C GLU A 134 -5.20 10.11 -48.53
N SER A 135 -5.76 10.94 -49.42
CA SER A 135 -5.99 12.37 -49.18
C SER A 135 -6.87 12.60 -47.93
N SER A 136 -7.99 11.88 -47.82
CA SER A 136 -8.87 11.96 -46.65
C SER A 136 -8.19 11.54 -45.35
N GLU A 137 -7.34 10.52 -45.38
CA GLU A 137 -6.59 10.08 -44.20
C GLU A 137 -5.50 11.11 -43.82
N ALA A 138 -4.78 11.67 -44.79
CA ALA A 138 -3.77 12.71 -44.56
C ALA A 138 -4.40 13.97 -43.95
N TYR A 139 -5.49 14.46 -44.52
CA TYR A 139 -6.23 15.62 -44.01
C TYR A 139 -6.71 15.40 -42.56
N LEU A 140 -7.34 14.26 -42.28
CA LEU A 140 -7.84 13.96 -40.93
C LEU A 140 -6.71 13.82 -39.91
N VAL A 141 -5.55 13.27 -40.30
CA VAL A 141 -4.38 13.16 -39.40
C VAL A 141 -3.89 14.56 -39.03
N GLY A 142 -3.64 15.44 -40.01
CA GLY A 142 -3.23 16.81 -39.75
C GLY A 142 -4.25 17.59 -38.91
N LEU A 143 -5.53 17.47 -39.21
CA LEU A 143 -6.58 18.12 -38.42
C LEU A 143 -6.59 17.65 -36.95
N PHE A 144 -6.34 16.36 -36.69
CA PHE A 144 -6.26 15.85 -35.33
C PHE A 144 -4.99 16.26 -34.59
N GLU A 145 -3.90 16.57 -35.29
CA GLU A 145 -2.68 17.13 -34.70
C GLU A 145 -2.95 18.53 -34.16
N ASP A 146 -3.57 19.40 -34.96
CA ASP A 146 -3.95 20.76 -34.54
C ASP A 146 -5.03 20.75 -33.46
N THR A 147 -6.02 19.86 -33.58
CA THR A 147 -7.03 19.64 -32.53
C THR A 147 -6.37 19.23 -31.21
N ASN A 148 -5.31 18.41 -31.27
CA ASN A 148 -4.59 17.95 -30.09
C ASN A 148 -3.78 19.10 -29.47
N LEU A 149 -3.16 19.97 -30.28
CA LEU A 149 -2.54 21.21 -29.81
C LEU A 149 -3.56 22.13 -29.11
N CYS A 150 -4.73 22.35 -29.71
CA CYS A 150 -5.82 23.12 -29.12
C CYS A 150 -6.28 22.55 -27.76
N ALA A 151 -6.37 21.22 -27.65
CA ALA A 151 -6.72 20.57 -26.39
C ALA A 151 -5.65 20.77 -25.30
N ILE A 152 -4.36 20.72 -25.68
CA ILE A 152 -3.23 20.95 -24.77
C ILE A 152 -3.17 22.40 -24.31
N HIS A 153 -3.46 23.36 -25.20
CA HIS A 153 -3.55 24.78 -24.87
C HIS A 153 -4.58 25.01 -23.75
N ALA A 154 -5.70 24.30 -23.77
CA ALA A 154 -6.71 24.31 -22.71
C ALA A 154 -6.39 23.40 -21.50
N LYS A 155 -5.14 22.95 -21.32
CA LYS A 155 -4.66 22.04 -20.25
C LYS A 155 -5.37 20.68 -20.20
N ARG A 156 -5.96 20.23 -21.31
CA ARG A 156 -6.65 18.94 -21.44
C ARG A 156 -5.82 17.95 -22.25
N VAL A 157 -5.98 16.65 -21.97
CA VAL A 157 -5.36 15.54 -22.74
C VAL A 157 -6.40 14.82 -23.61
N THR A 158 -7.67 15.22 -23.50
CA THR A 158 -8.78 14.61 -24.26
C THR A 158 -9.32 15.67 -25.23
N ILE A 159 -9.28 15.34 -26.52
CA ILE A 159 -9.88 16.16 -27.58
C ILE A 159 -11.40 16.19 -27.46
N MET A 160 -11.98 17.36 -27.70
CA MET A 160 -13.42 17.64 -27.67
C MET A 160 -13.86 18.26 -29.00
N PRO A 161 -15.15 18.23 -29.36
CA PRO A 161 -15.65 18.84 -30.58
C PRO A 161 -15.32 20.33 -30.72
N LYS A 162 -15.26 21.06 -29.59
CA LYS A 162 -14.86 22.48 -29.54
C LYS A 162 -13.42 22.70 -30.03
N ASP A 163 -12.52 21.74 -29.77
CA ASP A 163 -11.12 21.83 -30.21
C ASP A 163 -11.01 21.65 -31.73
N ILE A 164 -11.86 20.79 -32.31
CA ILE A 164 -11.93 20.57 -33.77
C ILE A 164 -12.50 21.81 -34.45
N GLN A 165 -13.57 22.37 -33.89
CA GLN A 165 -14.15 23.62 -34.40
C GLN A 165 -13.17 24.78 -34.34
N LEU A 166 -12.35 24.86 -33.28
CA LEU A 166 -11.31 25.87 -33.16
C LEU A 166 -10.19 25.65 -34.18
N ALA A 167 -9.69 24.42 -34.30
CA ALA A 167 -8.66 24.08 -35.28
C ALA A 167 -9.10 24.38 -36.72
N ARG A 168 -10.32 24.00 -37.10
CA ARG A 168 -10.90 24.33 -38.42
C ARG A 168 -11.07 25.84 -38.64
N ARG A 169 -11.42 26.59 -37.59
CA ARG A 169 -11.54 28.07 -37.67
C ARG A 169 -10.18 28.72 -37.91
N ILE A 170 -9.15 28.28 -37.21
CA ILE A 170 -7.79 28.82 -37.34
C ILE A 170 -7.21 28.48 -38.72
N ARG A 171 -7.53 27.29 -39.26
CA ARG A 171 -7.15 26.91 -40.63
C ARG A 171 -7.92 27.63 -41.75
N GLY A 172 -8.97 28.40 -41.43
CA GLY A 172 -9.82 29.03 -42.44
C GLY A 172 -10.76 28.06 -43.17
N GLU A 173 -10.92 26.82 -42.72
CA GLU A 173 -11.77 25.79 -43.34
C GLU A 173 -13.25 25.91 -42.93
N ARG A 174 -13.67 27.10 -42.51
CA ARG A 174 -15.05 27.41 -42.12
C ARG A 174 -15.70 28.24 -43.23
N ALA A 175 -16.64 27.62 -43.95
CA ALA A 175 -17.89 28.28 -44.32
C ALA A 175 -18.82 28.26 -43.10
#